data_AF-A0A2V9TZM9-F1
#
_entry.id   AF-A0A2V9TZM9-F1
#
_cell.length_a   1.000
_cell.length_b   1.000
_cell.length_c   1.000
_cell.angle_alpha   90.00
_cell.angle_beta   90.00
_cell.angle_gamma   90.00
#
_symmetry.space_group_name_H-M   'P 1'
#
loop_
_entity.id
_entity.type
_entity.pdbx_description
1 polymer ?
#
loop_
_entity_poly.entity_id
_entity_poly.type
_entity_poly.pdbx_seq_one_letter_code
_entity_poly.pdbx_strand_id
1 'polypeptide(L)'
;MSTSEKKIAANRRNGKRALGPKDTSARRFNALQHGLLAKGITELDDRKAYGEILRRLNQGDMEELNKFLRERMALLIVRLRRAAHLEAECITGALHPPTYDETQSPLSMTALRGPLIDPGQPARIREGDFNCLLKLQRYETGLENMFFRCVNSLERLQRMKQGERLP
;
A
#
# COMPACT_ATOMS: atom_id res chain seq x y z
N MET A 1 22.09 14.41 4.09
CA MET A 1 21.65 14.10 5.47
C MET A 1 22.59 13.05 6.07
N SER A 2 23.40 13.40 7.07
CA SER A 2 24.30 12.46 7.75
C SER A 2 23.52 11.57 8.72
N THR A 3 23.70 10.24 8.63
CA THR A 3 23.08 9.31 9.58
C THR A 3 23.80 9.38 10.93
N SER A 4 23.09 9.80 11.97
CA SER A 4 23.60 9.80 13.35
C SER A 4 24.06 8.40 13.79
N GLU A 5 25.12 8.35 14.60
CA GLU A 5 25.62 7.12 15.23
C GLU A 5 24.53 6.36 16.01
N LYS A 6 23.60 7.10 16.64
CA LYS A 6 22.43 6.52 17.33
C LYS A 6 21.56 5.71 16.36
N LYS A 7 21.36 6.22 15.14
CA LYS A 7 20.59 5.56 14.08
C LYS A 7 21.31 4.30 13.58
N ILE A 8 22.63 4.36 13.42
CA ILE A 8 23.46 3.22 13.02
C ILE A 8 23.41 2.11 14.08
N ALA A 9 23.57 2.46 15.36
CA ALA A 9 23.51 1.50 16.47
C ALA A 9 22.12 0.85 16.60
N ALA A 10 21.04 1.63 16.43
CA ALA A 10 19.67 1.12 16.43
C ALA A 10 19.43 0.15 15.27
N ASN A 11 19.86 0.49 14.05
CA ASN A 11 19.74 -0.39 12.87
C ASN A 11 20.49 -1.70 13.06
N ARG A 12 21.72 -1.68 13.60
CA ARG A 12 22.49 -2.90 13.91
C ARG A 12 21.76 -3.79 14.92
N ARG A 13 21.16 -3.21 15.96
CA ARG A 13 20.40 -3.96 16.97
C ARG A 13 19.11 -4.55 16.38
N ASN A 14 18.40 -3.81 15.55
CA ASN A 14 17.16 -4.25 14.90
C ASN A 14 17.43 -5.36 13.87
N GLY A 15 18.54 -5.29 13.13
CA GLY A 15 18.95 -6.34 12.20
C GLY A 15 19.14 -7.70 12.88
N LYS A 16 19.60 -7.73 14.14
CA LYS A 16 19.73 -8.97 14.92
C LYS A 16 18.39 -9.55 15.39
N ARG A 17 17.32 -8.74 15.46
CA ARG A 17 15.97 -9.16 15.88
C ARG A 17 15.09 -9.59 14.70
N ALA A 18 15.35 -9.05 13.52
CA ALA A 18 14.69 -9.43 12.28
C ALA A 18 15.32 -10.68 11.68
N LEU A 19 15.29 -11.80 12.41
CA LEU A 19 15.43 -13.10 11.79
C LEU A 19 14.17 -13.27 10.93
N GLY A 20 14.35 -13.31 9.62
CA GLY A 20 13.25 -13.50 8.67
C GLY A 20 12.42 -14.76 8.98
N PRO A 21 11.40 -15.06 8.17
CA PRO A 21 10.54 -16.21 8.42
C PRO A 21 11.38 -17.49 8.59
N LYS A 22 11.17 -18.21 9.71
CA LYS A 22 11.90 -19.46 10.01
C LYS A 22 11.70 -20.53 8.93
N ASP A 23 10.55 -20.47 8.26
CA ASP A 23 10.25 -21.28 7.09
C ASP A 23 9.72 -20.37 5.97
N THR A 24 10.40 -20.44 4.83
CA THR A 24 10.00 -19.75 3.60
C THR A 24 9.64 -20.74 2.49
N SER A 25 9.60 -22.05 2.75
CA SER A 25 9.36 -23.11 1.78
C SER A 25 8.09 -22.88 0.93
N ALA A 26 7.02 -22.39 1.56
CA ALA A 26 5.73 -22.08 0.91
C ALA A 26 5.73 -20.75 0.12
N ARG A 27 6.71 -19.86 0.32
CA ARG A 27 6.75 -18.50 -0.28
C ARG A 27 8.03 -18.21 -1.07
N ARG A 28 9.01 -19.11 -1.04
CA ARG A 28 10.35 -18.94 -1.65
C ARG A 28 10.31 -18.79 -3.16
N PHE A 29 9.27 -19.34 -3.80
CA PHE A 29 9.07 -19.24 -5.24
C PHE A 29 8.07 -18.17 -5.64
N ASN A 30 7.47 -17.40 -4.72
CA ASN A 30 6.49 -16.37 -5.07
C ASN A 30 7.07 -15.35 -6.05
N ALA A 31 8.35 -14.99 -5.88
CA ALA A 31 9.03 -14.09 -6.79
C ALA A 31 9.25 -14.71 -8.18
N LEU A 32 9.43 -16.03 -8.29
CA LEU A 32 9.54 -16.72 -9.58
C LEU A 32 8.16 -16.90 -10.23
N GLN A 33 7.18 -17.36 -9.45
CA GLN A 33 5.79 -17.57 -9.89
C GLN A 33 5.14 -16.28 -10.39
N HIS A 34 5.45 -15.14 -9.77
CA HIS A 34 4.93 -13.83 -10.17
C HIS A 34 5.88 -13.05 -11.09
N GLY A 35 6.89 -13.70 -11.68
CA GLY A 35 7.79 -13.07 -12.67
C GLY A 35 8.73 -12.00 -12.12
N LEU A 36 8.76 -11.77 -10.81
CA LEU A 36 9.62 -10.78 -10.13
C LEU A 36 11.12 -11.10 -10.25
N LEU A 37 11.50 -12.35 -10.53
CA LEU A 37 12.89 -12.74 -10.82
C LEU A 37 13.24 -12.74 -12.32
N ALA A 38 12.35 -12.29 -13.20
CA ALA A 38 12.70 -12.09 -14.60
C ALA A 38 13.83 -11.04 -14.68
N LYS A 39 14.92 -11.36 -15.38
CA LYS A 39 16.08 -10.46 -15.56
C LYS A 39 15.79 -9.33 -16.57
N GLY A 40 14.64 -8.68 -16.46
CA GLY A 40 14.22 -7.60 -17.35
C GLY A 40 12.71 -7.54 -17.56
N ILE A 41 12.33 -6.99 -18.71
CA ILE A 41 10.94 -6.91 -19.16
C ILE A 41 10.34 -8.30 -19.37
N THR A 42 9.06 -8.42 -19.01
CA THR A 42 8.23 -9.62 -19.12
C THR A 42 7.22 -9.47 -20.26
N GLU A 43 6.42 -10.52 -20.52
CA GLU A 43 5.34 -10.46 -21.50
C GLU A 43 4.21 -9.48 -21.13
N LEU A 44 4.13 -9.08 -19.87
CA LEU A 44 3.17 -8.08 -19.39
C LEU A 44 3.62 -6.64 -19.69
N ASP A 45 4.88 -6.45 -20.09
CA ASP A 45 5.48 -5.13 -20.28
C ASP A 45 5.52 -4.75 -21.76
N ASP A 46 5.28 -3.47 -22.05
CA ASP A 46 5.50 -2.93 -23.38
C ASP A 46 7.00 -2.67 -23.61
N ARG A 47 7.63 -3.59 -24.36
CA ARG A 47 9.05 -3.52 -24.76
C ARG A 47 9.40 -2.22 -25.47
N LYS A 48 8.53 -1.70 -26.34
CA LYS A 48 8.78 -0.47 -27.09
C LYS A 48 8.71 0.74 -26.17
N ALA A 49 7.68 0.81 -25.32
CA ALA A 49 7.55 1.87 -24.34
C ALA A 49 8.74 1.90 -23.37
N TYR A 50 9.19 0.73 -22.88
CA TYR A 50 10.38 0.63 -22.04
C TYR A 50 11.63 1.21 -22.73
N GLY A 51 11.88 0.85 -23.99
CA GLY A 51 13.02 1.36 -24.75
C GLY A 51 13.00 2.87 -24.93
N GLU A 52 11.82 3.44 -25.20
CA GLU A 52 11.65 4.90 -25.35
C GLU A 52 11.86 5.64 -24.02
N ILE A 53 11.33 5.12 -22.91
CA ILE A 53 11.55 5.68 -21.57
C ILE A 53 13.04 5.67 -21.24
N LEU A 54 13.72 4.53 -21.44
CA LEU A 54 15.15 4.42 -21.18
C LEU A 54 15.97 5.40 -22.02
N ARG A 55 15.63 5.55 -23.31
CA ARG A 55 16.27 6.51 -24.21
C ARG A 55 16.13 7.95 -23.70
N ARG A 56 14.92 8.37 -23.32
CA ARG A 56 14.66 9.73 -22.78
C ARG A 56 15.44 9.99 -21.48
N LEU A 57 15.40 9.03 -20.56
CA LEU A 57 16.13 9.15 -19.29
C LEU A 57 17.65 9.26 -19.50
N ASN A 58 18.23 8.47 -20.41
CA ASN A 58 19.65 8.55 -20.74
C ASN A 58 20.05 9.87 -21.41
N GLN A 59 19.10 10.56 -22.06
CA GLN A 59 19.30 11.89 -22.62
C GLN A 59 19.19 13.01 -21.57
N GLY A 60 18.92 12.65 -20.30
CA GLY A 60 18.75 13.62 -19.22
C GLY A 60 17.38 14.30 -19.24
N ASP A 61 16.39 13.76 -19.95
CA ASP A 61 15.03 14.28 -19.94
C ASP A 61 14.35 13.98 -18.59
N MET A 62 14.34 15.00 -17.72
CA MET A 62 13.71 14.91 -16.41
C MET A 62 12.18 15.02 -16.48
N GLU A 63 11.60 15.39 -17.62
CA GLU A 63 10.15 15.55 -17.75
C GLU A 63 9.44 14.19 -17.73
N GLU A 64 10.02 13.15 -18.32
CA GLU A 64 9.52 11.78 -18.22
C GLU A 64 9.42 11.33 -16.75
N LEU A 65 10.45 11.63 -15.96
CA LEU A 65 10.46 11.32 -14.52
C LEU A 65 9.46 12.18 -13.73
N ASN A 66 9.37 13.48 -14.04
CA ASN A 66 8.37 14.37 -13.42
C ASN A 66 6.94 13.89 -13.68
N LYS A 67 6.64 13.48 -14.92
CA LYS A 67 5.35 12.93 -15.31
C LYS A 67 5.04 11.66 -14.52
N PHE A 68 5.97 10.71 -14.47
CA PHE A 68 5.82 9.49 -13.70
C PHE A 68 5.55 9.76 -12.21
N LEU A 69 6.28 10.68 -11.60
CA LEU A 69 6.07 11.06 -10.20
C LEU A 69 4.69 11.67 -9.96
N ARG A 70 4.22 12.56 -10.86
CA ARG A 70 2.88 13.16 -10.80
C ARG A 70 1.78 12.12 -10.89
N GLU A 71 1.88 11.21 -11.85
CA GLU A 71 0.92 10.10 -12.03
C GLU A 71 0.91 9.18 -10.80
N ARG A 72 2.09 8.86 -10.26
CA ARG A 72 2.23 8.07 -9.04
C ARG A 72 1.58 8.77 -7.84
N MET A 73 1.82 10.07 -7.66
CA MET A 73 1.22 10.87 -6.60
C MET A 73 -0.30 10.90 -6.70
N ALA A 74 -0.85 11.10 -7.91
CA ALA A 74 -2.30 11.06 -8.13
C ALA A 74 -2.92 9.73 -7.69
N LEU A 75 -2.29 8.61 -8.06
CA LEU A 75 -2.74 7.28 -7.64
C LEU A 75 -2.64 7.08 -6.12
N LEU A 76 -1.57 7.58 -5.48
CA LEU A 76 -1.40 7.51 -4.04
C LEU A 76 -2.46 8.33 -3.29
N ILE A 77 -2.81 9.53 -3.77
CA ILE A 77 -3.89 10.36 -3.20
C ILE A 77 -5.21 9.61 -3.23
N VAL A 78 -5.56 8.99 -4.37
CA VAL A 78 -6.81 8.20 -4.49
C VAL A 78 -6.80 7.02 -3.52
N ARG A 79 -5.67 6.32 -3.39
CA ARG A 79 -5.54 5.16 -2.49
C ARG A 79 -5.62 5.55 -1.03
N LEU A 80 -5.01 6.67 -0.63
CA LEU A 80 -5.07 7.19 0.73
C LEU A 80 -6.49 7.59 1.12
N ARG A 81 -7.19 8.33 0.25
CA ARG A 81 -8.61 8.66 0.46
C ARG A 81 -9.48 7.42 0.61
N ARG A 82 -9.23 6.39 -0.20
CA ARG A 82 -9.94 5.11 -0.11
C ARG A 82 -9.62 4.37 1.19
N ALA A 83 -8.36 4.38 1.64
CA ALA A 83 -7.97 3.73 2.88
C ALA A 83 -8.73 4.31 4.09
N ALA A 84 -8.78 5.65 4.18
CA ALA A 84 -9.55 6.34 5.22
C ALA A 84 -11.06 6.02 5.14
N HIS A 85 -11.62 5.93 3.94
CA HIS A 85 -13.02 5.56 3.76
C HIS A 85 -13.30 4.12 4.20
N LEU A 86 -12.46 3.16 3.80
CA LEU A 86 -12.58 1.76 4.18
C LEU A 86 -12.39 1.56 5.70
N GLU A 87 -11.53 2.36 6.33
CA GLU A 87 -11.39 2.37 7.78
C GLU A 87 -12.70 2.82 8.44
N ALA A 88 -13.28 3.93 7.97
CA ALA A 88 -14.57 4.43 8.45
C ALA A 88 -15.70 3.41 8.25
N GLU A 89 -15.79 2.77 7.09
CA GLU A 89 -16.75 1.70 6.82
C GLU A 89 -16.54 0.49 7.75
N CYS A 90 -15.28 0.09 7.98
CA CYS A 90 -14.96 -1.03 8.86
C CYS A 90 -15.34 -0.73 10.31
N ILE A 91 -15.05 0.48 10.80
CA ILE A 91 -15.48 0.95 12.13
C ILE A 91 -17.01 0.98 12.20
N THR A 92 -17.65 1.57 11.19
CA THR A 92 -19.12 1.70 11.14
C THR A 92 -19.79 0.32 11.15
N GLY A 93 -19.36 -0.61 10.30
CA GLY A 93 -19.89 -1.97 10.26
C GLY A 93 -19.59 -2.76 11.54
N ALA A 94 -18.44 -2.51 12.18
CA ALA A 94 -18.15 -3.09 13.49
C ALA A 94 -19.10 -2.54 14.55
N LEU A 95 -19.31 -1.21 14.59
CA LEU A 95 -20.18 -0.48 15.52
C LEU A 95 -21.69 -0.72 15.31
N HIS A 96 -22.10 -1.07 14.09
CA HIS A 96 -23.49 -1.20 13.63
C HIS A 96 -23.67 -2.53 12.89
N PRO A 97 -23.56 -3.68 13.58
CA PRO A 97 -23.65 -4.97 12.92
C PRO A 97 -25.09 -5.19 12.42
N PRO A 98 -25.28 -5.68 11.19
CA PRO A 98 -26.61 -5.94 10.65
C PRO A 98 -27.35 -7.00 11.49
N THR A 99 -28.60 -6.71 11.86
CA THR A 99 -29.53 -7.68 12.46
C THR A 99 -30.41 -8.30 11.39
N TYR A 100 -30.65 -9.61 11.53
CA TYR A 100 -31.37 -10.41 10.55
C TYR A 100 -32.57 -11.08 11.22
N ASP A 101 -33.66 -11.21 10.49
CA ASP A 101 -34.82 -11.96 10.97
C ASP A 101 -34.51 -13.46 11.00
N GLU A 102 -34.30 -14.01 12.20
CA GLU A 102 -34.08 -15.45 12.38
C GLU A 102 -35.37 -16.26 12.16
N THR A 103 -36.55 -15.63 12.21
CA THR A 103 -37.84 -16.34 12.11
C THR A 103 -38.22 -16.72 10.68
N GLN A 104 -37.61 -16.08 9.67
CA GLN A 104 -37.91 -16.30 8.25
C GLN A 104 -36.87 -17.17 7.53
N SER A 105 -35.89 -17.76 8.22
CA SER A 105 -34.90 -18.63 7.57
C SER A 105 -35.42 -20.07 7.51
N PRO A 106 -35.84 -20.61 6.34
CA PRO A 106 -36.43 -21.95 6.25
C PRO A 106 -35.37 -23.06 6.36
N LEU A 107 -34.08 -22.71 6.33
CA LEU A 107 -32.97 -23.64 6.30
C LEU A 107 -31.81 -23.05 7.10
N SER A 108 -31.69 -23.47 8.36
CA SER A 108 -30.53 -23.23 9.22
C SER A 108 -29.31 -24.00 8.68
N MET A 109 -28.76 -23.52 7.57
CA MET A 109 -27.49 -23.95 6.96
C MET A 109 -26.83 -22.70 6.37
N THR A 110 -26.22 -21.89 7.24
CA THR A 110 -25.05 -21.03 7.03
C THR A 110 -24.98 -20.00 5.89
N ALA A 111 -25.93 -19.87 4.96
CA ALA A 111 -25.71 -19.04 3.75
C ALA A 111 -26.83 -18.11 3.29
N LEU A 112 -28.05 -18.19 3.83
CA LEU A 112 -29.16 -17.31 3.44
C LEU A 112 -29.72 -16.62 4.68
N ARG A 113 -29.14 -15.46 5.02
CA ARG A 113 -29.71 -14.61 6.07
C ARG A 113 -31.01 -13.97 5.54
N GLY A 114 -32.01 -13.85 6.43
CA GLY A 114 -33.33 -13.27 6.12
C GLY A 114 -33.29 -11.76 5.81
N PRO A 115 -34.44 -11.13 5.57
CA PRO A 115 -34.52 -9.69 5.27
C PRO A 115 -33.95 -8.82 6.40
N LEU A 116 -33.26 -7.73 6.04
CA LEU A 116 -32.58 -6.80 6.95
C LEU A 116 -33.62 -5.98 7.75
N ILE A 117 -33.57 -6.03 9.09
CA ILE A 117 -34.56 -5.37 9.96
C ILE A 117 -34.09 -4.02 10.50
N ASP A 118 -32.87 -3.92 11.05
CA ASP A 118 -32.39 -2.70 11.74
C ASP A 118 -30.87 -2.50 11.58
N PRO A 119 -30.40 -1.30 11.19
CA PRO A 119 -28.97 -0.99 11.12
C PRO A 119 -28.22 -0.87 12.47
N GLY A 120 -28.85 -0.55 13.62
CA GLY A 120 -28.30 -0.65 15.00
C GLY A 120 -27.15 0.28 15.50
N GLN A 121 -27.00 0.41 16.85
CA GLN A 121 -25.88 0.97 17.70
C GLN A 121 -26.01 0.45 19.16
N PRO A 122 -24.98 0.37 20.06
CA PRO A 122 -23.53 0.61 19.94
C PRO A 122 -22.72 -0.70 20.02
N ALA A 123 -21.79 -0.95 19.10
CA ALA A 123 -21.02 -2.19 19.16
C ALA A 123 -19.70 -2.12 19.92
N ARG A 124 -19.29 -3.33 20.31
CA ARG A 124 -17.91 -3.66 20.65
C ARG A 124 -17.23 -4.17 19.37
N ILE A 125 -16.19 -3.46 18.92
CA ILE A 125 -15.33 -3.92 17.81
C ILE A 125 -14.84 -5.34 18.13
N ARG A 126 -15.09 -6.31 17.23
CA ARG A 126 -14.68 -7.70 17.44
C ARG A 126 -13.21 -7.87 17.08
N GLU A 127 -12.58 -8.93 17.57
CA GLU A 127 -11.15 -9.22 17.29
C GLU A 127 -10.85 -9.38 15.78
N GLY A 128 -11.81 -9.87 14.99
CA GLY A 128 -11.72 -9.94 13.53
C GLY A 128 -11.68 -8.57 12.84
N ASP A 129 -12.48 -7.62 13.33
CA ASP A 129 -12.56 -6.26 12.80
C ASP A 129 -11.27 -5.49 13.10
N PHE A 130 -10.69 -5.71 14.28
CA PHE A 130 -9.41 -5.14 14.68
C PHE A 130 -8.26 -5.56 13.73
N ASN A 131 -8.27 -6.82 13.28
CA ASN A 131 -7.30 -7.29 12.28
C ASN A 131 -7.48 -6.64 10.90
N CYS A 132 -8.71 -6.28 10.52
CA CYS A 132 -8.99 -5.54 9.29
C CYS A 132 -8.42 -4.11 9.38
N LEU A 133 -8.72 -3.40 10.47
CA LEU A 133 -8.24 -2.05 10.74
C LEU A 133 -6.71 -1.98 10.78
N LEU A 134 -6.06 -2.91 11.49
CA LEU A 134 -4.60 -3.02 11.54
C LEU A 134 -3.96 -3.17 10.14
N LYS A 135 -4.61 -3.93 9.24
CA LYS A 135 -4.12 -4.08 7.87
C LYS A 135 -4.26 -2.76 7.10
N LEU A 136 -5.41 -2.09 7.21
CA LEU A 136 -5.66 -0.81 6.55
C LEU A 136 -4.65 0.27 7.00
N GLN A 137 -4.45 0.43 8.30
CA GLN A 137 -3.50 1.41 8.86
C GLN A 137 -2.05 1.14 8.44
N ARG A 138 -1.64 -0.13 8.35
CA ARG A 138 -0.31 -0.49 7.83
C ARG A 138 -0.14 -0.07 6.36
N TYR A 139 -1.16 -0.31 5.53
CA TYR A 139 -1.11 0.12 4.14
C TYR A 139 -1.14 1.63 4.02
N GLU A 140 -1.94 2.33 4.82
CA GLU A 140 -2.00 3.79 4.86
C GLU A 140 -0.64 4.41 5.19
N THR A 141 0.02 3.96 6.26
CA THR A 141 1.35 4.42 6.62
C THR A 141 2.37 4.18 5.48
N GLY A 142 2.29 3.01 4.82
CA GLY A 142 3.14 2.71 3.67
C GLY A 142 2.88 3.65 2.48
N LEU A 143 1.62 3.90 2.17
CA LEU A 143 1.18 4.77 1.08
C LEU A 143 1.56 6.24 1.33
N GLU A 144 1.38 6.74 2.55
CA GLU A 144 1.78 8.09 2.95
C GLU A 144 3.29 8.27 2.83
N ASN A 145 4.08 7.34 3.37
CA ASN A 145 5.52 7.39 3.26
C ASN A 145 5.99 7.39 1.80
N MET A 146 5.34 6.62 0.92
CA MET A 146 5.59 6.66 -0.51
C MET A 146 5.21 8.00 -1.13
N PHE A 147 4.06 8.57 -0.72
CA PHE A 147 3.58 9.86 -1.21
C PHE A 147 4.56 10.99 -0.88
N PHE A 148 4.98 11.11 0.37
CA PHE A 148 5.96 12.13 0.78
C PHE A 148 7.32 11.94 0.09
N ARG A 149 7.75 10.70 -0.17
CA ARG A 149 8.95 10.45 -0.98
C ARG A 149 8.79 10.97 -2.41
N CYS A 150 7.66 10.71 -3.05
CA CYS A 150 7.39 11.23 -4.40
C CYS A 150 7.35 12.76 -4.43
N VAL A 151 6.71 13.40 -3.44
CA VAL A 151 6.67 14.87 -3.28
C VAL A 151 8.10 15.43 -3.18
N ASN A 152 8.90 14.89 -2.26
CA ASN A 152 10.27 15.35 -2.05
C ASN A 152 11.16 15.12 -3.28
N SER A 153 10.97 14.01 -3.98
CA SER A 153 11.67 13.73 -5.24
C SER A 153 11.30 14.76 -6.31
N LEU A 154 10.01 15.07 -6.48
CA LEU A 154 9.55 16.04 -7.47
C LEU A 154 10.04 17.46 -7.15
N GLU A 155 9.97 17.88 -5.87
CA GLU A 155 10.53 19.15 -5.40
C GLU A 155 12.03 19.25 -5.72
N ARG A 156 12.79 18.18 -5.44
CA ARG A 156 14.23 18.12 -5.71
C ARG A 156 14.51 18.31 -7.20
N LEU A 157 13.73 17.68 -8.08
CA LEU A 157 13.85 17.84 -9.53
C LEU A 157 13.53 19.27 -9.99
N GLN A 158 12.49 19.88 -9.43
CA GLN A 158 12.11 21.26 -9.74
C GLN A 158 13.19 22.25 -9.31
N ARG A 159 13.78 22.06 -8.13
CA ARG A 159 14.89 22.88 -7.61
C ARG A 159 16.15 22.76 -8.47
N MET A 160 16.50 21.55 -8.91
CA MET A 160 17.59 21.34 -9.89
C MET A 160 17.33 22.09 -11.20
N LYS A 161 16.08 22.03 -11.70
CA LYS A 161 15.69 22.74 -12.92
C LYS A 161 15.80 24.26 -12.78
N GLN A 162 15.57 24.79 -11.58
CA GLN A 162 15.76 26.21 -11.24
C GLN A 162 17.23 26.60 -11.02
N GLY A 163 18.18 25.67 -11.17
CA GLY A 163 19.61 25.92 -11.01
C GLY A 163 20.10 25.83 -9.56
N GLU A 164 19.27 25.35 -8.63
CA GLU A 164 19.68 25.21 -7.24
C GLU A 164 20.65 24.04 -7.05
N ARG A 165 21.77 24.30 -6.35
CA ARG A 165 22.74 23.27 -5.98
C ARG A 165 22.29 22.56 -4.72
N LEU A 166 21.83 21.33 -4.89
CA LEU A 166 21.33 20.52 -3.79
C LEU A 166 22.47 19.90 -2.97
N PRO A 167 22.27 19.70 -1.65
CA PRO A 167 23.19 18.98 -0.78
C PRO A 167 23.18 17.46 -1.02
#